data_AF-A0A2P7YIM4-F1
#
_entry.id   AF-A0A2P7YIM4-F1
#
_cell.length_a   1.000
_cell.length_b   1.000
_cell.length_c   1.000
_cell.angle_alpha   90.00
_cell.angle_beta   90.00
_cell.angle_gamma   90.00
#
_symmetry.space_group_name_H-M   'P 1'
#
loop_
_entity.id
_entity.type
_entity.pdbx_description
1 polymer ?
#
loop_
_entity_poly.entity_id
_entity_poly.type
_entity_poly.pdbx_seq_one_letter_code
_entity_poly.pdbx_strand_id
1 'polypeptide(L)'
;MVTEGYAYTLFFMSNIINVFNPPPSRLLGDEECLGCTAVQLVVCLGGGGYFLLSLPFKGKNGTVDLRKHPIWFQRGVRGVGIGLVALGMYRLGEVVQIYSKRNWL
;
A
#
# COMPACT_ATOMS: atom_id res chain seq x y z
N MET A 1 -3.44 -1.28 -37.05
CA MET A 1 -2.63 -2.41 -36.57
C MET A 1 -1.28 -1.89 -36.08
N VAL A 2 -1.21 -1.25 -34.91
CA VAL A 2 0.06 -0.78 -34.29
C VAL A 2 -0.10 -0.81 -32.77
N THR A 3 -0.42 -1.97 -32.19
CA THR A 3 -0.66 -2.11 -30.74
C THR A 3 -0.14 -3.42 -30.14
N GLU A 4 0.81 -4.10 -30.80
CA GLU A 4 1.47 -5.28 -30.22
C GLU A 4 3.01 -5.12 -30.13
N GLY A 5 3.59 -4.20 -30.91
CA GLY A 5 5.04 -3.94 -31.07
C GLY A 5 5.91 -3.60 -29.86
N TYR A 6 5.35 -2.96 -28.83
CA TYR A 6 6.15 -2.28 -27.79
C TYR A 6 6.18 -3.04 -26.45
N ALA A 7 5.39 -4.11 -26.32
CA ALA A 7 5.28 -4.85 -25.06
C ALA A 7 6.44 -5.84 -24.87
N TYR A 8 6.96 -6.46 -25.94
CA TYR A 8 8.02 -7.47 -25.85
C TYR A 8 9.43 -6.88 -25.75
N THR A 9 9.67 -5.69 -26.29
CA THR A 9 11.01 -5.06 -26.28
C THR A 9 11.33 -4.38 -24.94
N LEU A 10 10.32 -4.02 -24.13
CA LEU A 10 10.51 -3.45 -22.79
C LEU A 10 10.76 -4.49 -21.70
N PHE A 11 10.41 -5.76 -21.92
CA PHE A 11 10.59 -6.81 -20.91
C PHE A 11 12.06 -7.27 -20.77
N PHE A 12 12.84 -7.22 -21.86
CA PHE A 12 14.23 -7.70 -21.90
C PHE A 12 15.30 -6.73 -21.35
N MET A 13 14.93 -5.47 -21.07
CA MET A 13 15.82 -4.50 -20.39
C MET A 13 15.61 -4.47 -18.87
N SER A 14 14.98 -5.50 -18.30
CA SER A 14 14.90 -5.71 -16.85
C SER A 14 16.21 -6.31 -16.36
N ASN A 15 17.23 -5.48 -16.14
CA ASN A 15 18.49 -5.95 -15.57
C ASN A 15 18.25 -6.36 -14.10
N ILE A 16 18.26 -7.68 -13.83
CA ILE A 16 18.04 -8.24 -12.48
C ILE A 16 19.07 -7.73 -11.46
N ILE A 17 20.24 -7.26 -11.91
CA ILE A 17 21.28 -6.68 -11.04
C ILE A 17 20.82 -5.32 -10.49
N ASN A 18 19.94 -4.61 -11.21
CA ASN A 18 19.38 -3.33 -10.78
C ASN A 18 18.33 -3.48 -9.65
N VAL A 19 17.86 -4.70 -9.39
CA VAL A 19 17.01 -5.00 -8.22
C VAL A 19 17.87 -5.08 -6.95
N PHE A 20 19.10 -5.58 -7.06
CA PHE A 20 20.02 -5.76 -5.94
C PHE A 20 20.91 -4.54 -5.68
N ASN A 21 21.13 -3.69 -6.68
CA ASN A 21 21.84 -2.43 -6.55
C ASN A 21 21.04 -1.30 -7.21
N PRO A 22 19.97 -0.81 -6.56
CA PRO A 22 19.21 0.28 -7.11
C PRO A 22 20.08 1.54 -7.22
N PRO A 23 19.87 2.39 -8.25
CA PRO A 23 20.57 3.66 -8.35
C PRO A 23 20.30 4.50 -7.10
N PRO A 24 21.26 5.36 -6.70
CA PRO A 24 21.14 6.18 -5.51
C PRO A 24 19.84 6.99 -5.59
N SER A 25 19.09 7.00 -4.49
CA SER A 25 17.84 7.75 -4.37
C SER A 25 18.10 9.21 -4.73
N ARG A 26 17.67 9.63 -5.93
CA ARG A 26 17.61 11.05 -6.27
C ARG A 26 16.65 11.70 -5.27
N LEU A 27 16.91 12.97 -4.92
CA LEU A 27 15.91 13.75 -4.19
C LEU A 27 14.75 13.99 -5.16
N LEU A 28 13.69 13.19 -5.05
CA LEU A 28 12.46 13.40 -5.80
C LEU A 28 11.77 14.64 -5.23
N GLY A 29 11.35 15.56 -6.11
CA GLY A 29 10.49 16.67 -5.72
C GLY A 29 9.15 16.17 -5.20
N ASP A 30 8.49 16.96 -4.34
CA ASP A 30 7.25 16.58 -3.65
C ASP A 30 6.15 16.11 -4.62
N GLU A 31 6.09 16.67 -5.84
CA GLU A 31 5.13 16.28 -6.88
C GLU A 31 5.28 14.84 -7.37
N GLU A 32 6.50 14.29 -7.41
CA GLU A 32 6.73 12.93 -7.91
C GLU A 32 6.46 11.87 -6.83
N CYS A 33 6.42 12.29 -5.57
CA CYS A 33 6.09 11.45 -4.42
C CYS A 33 4.58 11.26 -4.23
N LEU A 34 3.73 12.12 -4.81
CA LEU A 34 2.28 12.07 -4.63
C LEU A 34 1.65 10.78 -5.17
N GLY A 35 2.10 10.29 -6.33
CA GLY A 35 1.57 9.05 -6.92
C GLY A 35 1.87 7.83 -6.05
N CYS A 36 3.12 7.69 -5.61
CA CYS A 36 3.54 6.62 -4.69
C CYS A 36 2.78 6.69 -3.36
N THR A 37 2.62 7.91 -2.82
CA THR A 37 1.91 8.12 -1.56
C THR A 37 0.43 7.82 -1.69
N ALA A 38 -0.21 8.16 -2.81
CA ALA A 38 -1.62 7.84 -3.07
C ALA A 38 -1.86 6.32 -3.10
N VAL A 39 -1.03 5.57 -3.83
CA VAL A 39 -1.13 4.09 -3.86
C VAL A 39 -0.88 3.52 -2.46
N GLN A 40 0.13 4.02 -1.75
CA GLN A 40 0.44 3.58 -0.40
C GLN A 40 -0.71 3.86 0.57
N LEU A 41 -1.37 5.01 0.48
CA LEU A 41 -2.55 5.36 1.27
C LEU A 41 -3.72 4.42 0.99
N VAL A 42 -3.99 4.13 -0.29
CA VAL A 42 -5.05 3.20 -0.68
C VAL A 42 -4.78 1.80 -0.13
N VAL A 43 -3.53 1.33 -0.21
CA VAL A 43 -3.15 0.02 0.33
C VAL A 43 -3.21 0.00 1.86
N CYS A 44 -2.71 1.03 2.53
CA CYS A 44 -2.72 1.13 3.98
C CYS A 44 -4.13 1.24 4.57
N LEU A 45 -4.98 2.11 4.00
CA LEU A 45 -6.34 2.32 4.48
C LEU A 45 -7.28 1.21 4.01
N GLY A 46 -7.19 0.81 2.74
CA GLY A 46 -8.01 -0.26 2.18
C GLY A 46 -7.65 -1.62 2.76
N GLY A 47 -6.36 -1.97 2.76
CA GLY A 47 -5.86 -3.22 3.34
C GLY A 47 -5.95 -3.26 4.86
N GLY A 48 -5.59 -2.16 5.53
CA GLY A 48 -5.73 -2.04 6.98
C GLY A 48 -7.19 -2.10 7.44
N GLY A 49 -8.09 -1.40 6.74
CA GLY A 49 -9.53 -1.50 6.94
C GLY A 49 -10.04 -2.92 6.70
N TYR A 50 -9.63 -3.58 5.63
CA TYR A 50 -10.02 -4.97 5.34
C TYR A 50 -9.63 -5.94 6.47
N PHE A 51 -8.45 -5.78 7.06
CA PHE A 51 -7.99 -6.61 8.19
C PHE A 51 -8.68 -6.27 9.51
N LEU A 52 -9.20 -5.05 9.67
CA LEU A 52 -10.03 -4.67 10.81
C LEU A 52 -11.43 -5.27 10.72
N LEU A 53 -12.01 -5.33 9.52
CA LEU A 53 -13.29 -6.00 9.32
C LEU A 53 -13.14 -7.50 9.61
N SER A 54 -14.20 -8.12 10.15
CA SER A 54 -14.23 -9.58 10.36
C SER A 54 -14.47 -10.37 9.06
N LEU A 55 -14.53 -9.68 7.90
CA LEU A 55 -14.74 -10.27 6.57
C LEU A 55 -13.78 -11.41 6.22
N PRO A 56 -12.44 -11.29 6.38
CA PRO A 56 -11.52 -12.39 6.08
C PRO A 56 -11.68 -13.60 7.01
N PHE A 57 -12.38 -13.45 8.14
CA PHE A 57 -12.63 -14.51 9.11
C PHE A 57 -14.07 -15.02 9.08
N LYS A 58 -14.90 -14.48 8.21
CA LYS A 58 -16.33 -14.78 8.15
C LYS A 58 -16.54 -16.03 7.28
N GLY A 59 -17.01 -17.11 7.88
CA GLY A 59 -17.38 -18.34 7.16
C GLY A 59 -18.68 -18.20 6.36
N LYS A 60 -19.05 -19.25 5.62
CA LYS A 60 -20.28 -19.34 4.82
C LYS A 60 -21.57 -19.03 5.61
N ASN A 61 -21.56 -19.19 6.94
CA ASN A 61 -22.70 -18.91 7.83
C ASN A 61 -22.67 -17.53 8.50
N GLY A 62 -21.73 -16.66 8.12
CA GLY A 62 -21.64 -15.31 8.69
C GLY A 62 -21.05 -15.23 10.10
N THR A 63 -20.73 -16.37 10.72
CA THR A 63 -20.06 -16.48 12.02
C THR A 63 -18.55 -16.65 11.84
N VAL A 64 -17.79 -16.11 12.79
CA VAL A 64 -16.34 -16.30 12.88
C VAL A 64 -16.09 -17.67 13.49
N ASP A 65 -15.68 -18.64 12.68
CA ASP A 65 -15.38 -20.00 13.15
C ASP A 65 -14.06 -20.02 13.94
N LEU A 66 -14.16 -19.96 15.27
CA LEU A 66 -13.01 -20.03 16.19
C LEU A 66 -12.27 -21.38 16.15
N ARG A 67 -12.88 -22.43 15.59
CA ARG A 67 -12.23 -23.73 15.39
C ARG A 67 -11.23 -23.74 14.23
N LYS A 68 -11.41 -22.85 13.25
CA LYS A 68 -10.57 -22.78 12.05
C LYS A 68 -9.52 -21.69 12.12
N HIS A 69 -9.78 -20.65 12.92
CA HIS A 69 -8.87 -19.51 13.12
C HIS A 69 -8.63 -19.26 14.63
N PRO A 70 -7.44 -19.60 15.17
CA PRO A 70 -7.14 -19.38 16.58
C PRO A 70 -7.12 -17.88 16.95
N ILE A 71 -7.47 -17.57 18.19
CA ILE A 71 -7.65 -16.18 18.68
C ILE A 71 -6.37 -15.34 18.52
N TRP A 72 -5.18 -15.94 18.68
CA TRP A 72 -3.92 -15.21 18.50
C TRP A 72 -3.73 -14.70 17.07
N PHE A 73 -4.18 -15.47 16.07
CA PHE A 73 -4.02 -15.12 14.67
C PHE A 73 -4.96 -13.98 14.30
N GLN A 74 -6.21 -14.02 14.77
CA GLN A 74 -7.15 -12.92 14.60
C GLN A 74 -6.65 -11.62 15.22
N ARG A 75 -6.09 -11.69 16.44
CA ARG A 75 -5.50 -10.52 17.11
C ARG A 75 -4.26 -10.01 16.39
N GLY A 76 -3.43 -10.91 15.86
CA GLY A 76 -2.27 -10.56 15.04
C GLY A 76 -2.67 -9.79 13.78
N VAL A 77 -3.58 -10.35 12.98
CA VAL A 77 -4.06 -9.70 11.74
C VAL A 77 -4.73 -8.37 12.02
N ARG A 78 -5.57 -8.28 13.06
CA ARG A 78 -6.15 -6.99 13.47
C ARG A 78 -5.08 -5.99 13.93
N GLY A 79 -4.07 -6.44 14.66
CA GLY A 79 -2.93 -5.60 15.05
C GLY A 79 -2.17 -5.04 13.84
N VAL A 80 -1.91 -5.88 12.83
CA VAL A 80 -1.33 -5.43 11.56
C VAL A 80 -2.24 -4.44 10.84
N GLY A 81 -3.56 -4.70 10.83
CA GLY A 81 -4.54 -3.78 10.25
C GLY A 81 -4.52 -2.39 10.90
N ILE A 82 -4.49 -2.32 12.23
CA ILE A 82 -4.35 -1.06 12.98
C ILE A 82 -3.03 -0.36 12.60
N GLY A 83 -1.93 -1.10 12.56
CA GLY A 83 -0.62 -0.56 12.18
C GLY A 83 -0.62 0.04 10.77
N LEU A 84 -1.26 -0.65 9.81
CA LEU A 84 -1.39 -0.15 8.44
C LEU A 84 -2.22 1.13 8.37
N VAL A 85 -3.34 1.21 9.10
CA VAL A 85 -4.16 2.43 9.15
C VAL A 85 -3.38 3.59 9.80
N ALA A 86 -2.67 3.33 10.89
CA ALA A 86 -1.85 4.34 11.56
C ALA A 86 -0.72 4.87 10.64
N LEU A 87 -0.05 3.98 9.92
CA LEU A 87 0.97 4.34 8.94
C LEU A 87 0.39 5.18 7.80
N GLY A 88 -0.79 4.80 7.30
CA GLY A 88 -1.52 5.57 6.28
C GLY A 88 -1.83 6.99 6.76
N MET A 89 -2.40 7.13 7.96
CA MET A 89 -2.71 8.44 8.55
C MET A 89 -1.48 9.32 8.76
N TYR A 90 -0.36 8.73 9.21
CA TYR A 90 0.89 9.46 9.37
C TYR A 90 1.39 10.05 8.05
N ARG A 91 1.42 9.25 6.98
CA ARG A 91 1.82 9.70 5.63
C ARG A 91 0.85 10.72 5.04
N LEU A 92 -0.45 10.57 5.31
CA LEU A 92 -1.45 11.55 4.89
C LEU A 92 -1.18 12.91 5.56
N GLY A 93 -0.81 12.92 6.84
CA GLY A 93 -0.46 14.13 7.58
C GLY A 93 0.70 14.90 6.95
N GLU A 94 1.77 14.21 6.55
CA GLU A 94 2.93 14.84 5.88
C GLU A 94 2.51 15.53 4.56
N VAL A 95 1.69 14.86 3.74
CA VAL A 95 1.19 15.42 2.48
C VAL A 95 0.27 16.62 2.72
N VAL A 96 -0.64 16.53 3.70
CA VAL A 96 -1.54 17.64 4.05
C VAL A 96 -0.74 18.85 4.54
N GLN A 97 0.34 18.65 5.29
CA GLN A 97 1.21 19.76 5.72
C GLN A 97 1.91 20.45 4.53
N ILE A 98 2.40 19.69 3.55
CA ILE A 98 2.99 20.24 2.33
C ILE A 98 1.93 21.00 1.52
N TYR A 99 0.74 20.42 1.35
CA TYR A 99 -0.36 21.04 0.61
C TYR A 99 -0.87 22.32 1.28
N SER A 100 -1.03 22.30 2.61
CA SER A 100 -1.48 23.45 3.39
C SER A 100 -0.50 24.63 3.29
N LYS A 101 0.81 24.36 3.36
CA LYS A 101 1.83 25.41 3.14
C LYS A 101 1.81 25.97 1.72
N ARG A 102 1.55 25.13 0.71
CA ARG A 102 1.48 25.55 -0.70
C ARG A 102 0.24 26.39 -1.00
N ASN A 103 -0.89 26.14 -0.33
CA ASN A 103 -2.14 26.88 -0.56
C ASN A 103 -2.21 28.21 0.22
N TRP A 104 -1.31 28.44 1.18
CA TRP A 104 -1.22 29.72 1.91
C TRP A 104 -0.28 30.72 1.20
N LEU A 105 0.71 30.27 0.41
CA LEU A 105 1.50 31.12 -0.49
C LEU A 105 0.74 31.44 -1.78
#